data_AF-A0A952LFM1-F1
#
_entry.id   AF-A0A952LFM1-F1
#
_cell.length_a   1.000
_cell.length_b   1.000
_cell.length_c   1.000
_cell.angle_alpha   90.00
_cell.angle_beta   90.00
_cell.angle_gamma   90.00
#
_symmetry.space_group_name_H-M   'P 1'
#
loop_
_entity.id
_entity.type
_entity.pdbx_description
1 polymer ?
#
loop_
_entity_poly.entity_id
_entity_poly.type
_entity_poly.pdbx_seq_one_letter_code
_entity_poly.pdbx_strand_id
1 'polypeptide(L)' 'MIRIITNERNNNLKKKLQELIPSSKEVKIAVAYCNYSGIKELYETLRKLYNEDRLSREHIKILVGLYDTKD' A
#
# COMPACT_ATOMS: atom_id res chain seq x y z
N MET A 1 -10.81 10.28 2.90
CA MET A 1 -9.90 9.45 3.73
C MET A 1 -10.24 8.00 3.45
N ILE A 2 -9.34 7.24 2.82
CA ILE A 2 -9.56 5.81 2.51
C ILE A 2 -8.81 4.99 3.56
N ARG A 3 -9.52 4.12 4.29
CA ARG A 3 -8.95 3.23 5.30
C ARG A 3 -8.99 1.79 4.77
N ILE A 4 -7.82 1.22 4.51
CA ILE A 4 -7.70 -0.17 4.05
C ILE A 4 -7.49 -1.05 5.29
N ILE A 5 -8.54 -1.77 5.69
CA ILE A 5 -8.47 -2.84 6.71
C ILE A 5 -8.68 -4.15 5.95
N THR A 6 -7.68 -5.04 5.97
CA THR A 6 -7.76 -6.33 5.28
C THR A 6 -7.60 -7.46 6.30
N ASN A 7 -8.67 -8.22 6.52
CA ASN A 7 -8.69 -9.40 7.38
C ASN A 7 -9.20 -10.64 6.62
N GLU A 8 -9.31 -10.56 5.29
CA GLU A 8 -9.85 -11.64 4.47
C GLU A 8 -8.74 -12.55 3.95
N ARG A 9 -8.96 -13.86 4.09
CA ARG A 9 -8.10 -14.93 3.56
C ARG A 9 -7.94 -14.90 2.02
N ASN A 10 -8.69 -14.04 1.31
CA ASN A 10 -8.68 -13.95 -0.14
C ASN A 10 -8.00 -12.67 -0.65
N ASN A 11 -6.76 -12.86 -1.10
CA ASN A 11 -6.07 -12.14 -2.18
C ASN A 11 -6.89 -11.07 -2.91
N ASN A 12 -6.76 -9.80 -2.52
CA ASN A 12 -6.83 -8.71 -3.50
C ASN A 12 -6.22 -7.38 -3.02
N LEU A 13 -5.13 -7.44 -2.24
CA LEU A 13 -4.37 -6.25 -1.87
C LEU A 13 -3.91 -5.51 -3.14
N LYS A 14 -3.27 -6.20 -4.09
CA LYS A 14 -2.93 -5.67 -5.42
C LYS A 14 -4.07 -4.93 -6.11
N LYS A 15 -5.25 -5.54 -6.23
CA LYS A 15 -6.40 -4.92 -6.91
C LYS A 15 -6.88 -3.66 -6.18
N LYS A 16 -7.00 -3.73 -4.85
CA LYS A 16 -7.35 -2.55 -4.03
C LYS A 16 -6.33 -1.43 -4.17
N LEU A 17 -5.03 -1.75 -4.19
CA LEU A 17 -3.98 -0.75 -4.40
C LEU A 17 -4.11 -0.10 -5.79
N GLN A 18 -4.35 -0.89 -6.84
CA GLN A 18 -4.53 -0.40 -8.20
C GLN A 18 -5.77 0.48 -8.38
N GLU A 19 -6.84 0.21 -7.64
CA GLU A 19 -8.08 1.01 -7.69
C GLU A 19 -7.96 2.30 -6.85
N LEU A 20 -7.39 2.19 -5.65
CA LEU A 20 -7.42 3.26 -4.66
C LEU A 20 -6.29 4.27 -4.84
N ILE A 21 -5.10 3.84 -5.28
CA ILE A 21 -3.98 4.75 -5.46
C ILE A 21 -4.30 5.82 -6.53
N PRO A 22 -4.74 5.48 -7.75
CA PRO A 22 -4.99 6.51 -8.78
C PRO A 22 -6.18 7.42 -8.48
N SER A 23 -7.15 6.95 -7.69
CA SER A 23 -8.38 7.69 -7.37
C SER A 23 -8.29 8.55 -6.11
N SER A 24 -7.18 8.43 -5.36
CA SER A 24 -6.98 9.17 -4.11
C SER A 24 -6.06 10.36 -4.33
N LYS A 25 -6.29 11.47 -3.62
CA LYS A 25 -5.30 12.56 -3.54
C LYS A 25 -4.08 12.21 -2.68
N GLU A 26 -4.29 11.34 -1.69
CA GLU A 26 -3.26 10.87 -0.76
C GLU A 26 -3.68 9.48 -0.23
N VAL A 27 -2.73 8.55 -0.15
CA VAL A 27 -2.91 7.21 0.41
C VAL A 27 -2.06 7.06 1.67
N LYS A 28 -2.70 6.71 2.80
CA LYS A 28 -2.03 6.40 4.07
C LYS A 28 -2.19 4.93 4.37
N ILE A 29 -1.06 4.22 4.48
CA ILE A 29 -1.01 2.80 4.82
C ILE A 29 -0.49 2.69 6.25
N ALA A 30 -1.30 2.12 7.15
CA ALA A 30 -0.91 1.84 8.53
C ALA A 30 -1.05 0.34 8.77
N VAL A 31 0.08 -0.34 8.96
CA VAL A 31 0.13 -1.80 9.12
C VAL A 31 1.04 -2.19 10.29
N ALA A 32 0.62 -3.19 11.06
CA ALA A 32 1.42 -3.70 12.19
C ALA A 32 2.63 -4.52 11.74
N TYR A 33 2.54 -5.15 10.56
CA TYR A 33 3.63 -5.92 9.94
C TYR A 33 3.49 -5.84 8.42
N CYS A 34 4.61 -5.73 7.70
CA CYS A 34 4.63 -5.69 6.25
C CYS A 34 5.58 -6.78 5.75
N ASN A 35 5.03 -7.84 5.17
CA ASN A 35 5.83 -8.90 4.55
C ASN A 35 6.35 -8.48 3.17
N TYR A 36 7.38 -9.16 2.69
CA TYR A 36 7.98 -8.88 1.39
C TYR A 36 6.97 -8.94 0.23
N SER A 37 6.00 -9.85 0.27
CA SER A 37 4.97 -9.96 -0.76
C SER A 37 4.06 -8.72 -0.82
N GLY A 38 3.65 -8.17 0.32
CA GLY A 38 2.87 -6.93 0.38
C GLY A 38 3.65 -5.71 -0.12
N ILE A 39 4.95 -5.63 0.21
CA ILE A 39 5.85 -4.57 -0.29
C ILE A 39 5.99 -4.68 -1.81
N LYS A 40 6.17 -5.90 -2.34
CA LYS A 40 6.32 -6.14 -3.78
C LYS A 40 5.07 -5.71 -4.56
N GLU A 41 3.87 -6.07 -4.10
CA GLU A 41 2.62 -5.67 -4.74
C GLU A 41 2.41 -4.16 -4.74
N LEU A 42 2.75 -3.51 -3.62
CA LEU A 42 2.72 -2.05 -3.52
C LEU A 42 3.69 -1.45 -4.54
N TYR A 43 4.97 -1.85 -4.49
CA TYR A 43 6.00 -1.35 -5.40
C TYR A 43 5.62 -1.51 -6.89
N GLU A 44 5.15 -2.68 -7.30
CA GLU A 44 4.73 -2.93 -8.69
C GLU A 44 3.61 -1.99 -9.12
N THR A 45 2.65 -1.73 -8.23
CA THR A 45 1.55 -0.81 -8.48
C THR A 45 2.05 0.63 -8.62
N LEU A 46 2.96 1.07 -7.74
CA LEU A 46 3.54 2.42 -7.81
C LEU A 46 4.39 2.61 -9.06
N ARG A 47 5.22 1.64 -9.39
CA ARG A 47 6.06 1.67 -10.59
C ARG A 47 5.22 1.78 -11.85
N LYS A 48 4.12 1.03 -11.94
CA LYS A 48 3.19 1.12 -13.07
C LYS A 48 2.59 2.52 -13.18
N LEU A 49 2.07 3.08 -12.09
CA LEU A 49 1.44 4.40 -12.09
C LEU A 49 2.44 5.52 -12.35
N TYR A 50 3.68 5.39 -11.88
CA TYR A 50 4.77 6.30 -12.19
C TYR A 50 5.10 6.29 -13.68
N ASN A 51 5.25 5.11 -14.29
CA ASN A 51 5.52 4.99 -15.72
C ASN A 51 4.38 5.52 -16.60
N GLU A 52 3.14 5.49 -16.09
CA GLU A 52 1.95 6.03 -16.77
C GLU A 52 1.72 7.53 -16.50
N ASP A 53 2.60 8.20 -15.75
CA ASP A 53 2.45 9.60 -15.30
C ASP A 53 1.16 9.87 -14.50
N ARG A 54 0.66 8.85 -13.80
CA ARG A 54 -0.58 8.87 -13.02
C ARG A 54 -0.34 8.97 -11.51
N LEU A 55 0.92 9.08 -11.10
CA LEU A 55 1.30 9.16 -9.68
C LEU A 55 1.57 10.63 -9.32
N SER A 56 0.74 11.20 -8.45
CA SER A 56 0.93 12.57 -7.96
C SER A 56 2.16 12.69 -7.05
N ARG A 57 2.69 13.90 -6.85
CA ARG A 57 3.74 14.14 -5.84
C ARG A 57 3.18 13.94 -4.43
N GLU A 58 4.01 13.42 -3.52
CA GLU A 58 3.68 13.17 -2.10
C GLU A 58 2.47 12.27 -1.84
N HIS A 59 2.17 11.39 -2.79
CA HIS A 59 0.92 10.64 -2.84
C HIS A 59 0.76 9.59 -1.74
N ILE A 60 1.85 9.16 -1.10
CA ILE A 60 1.88 7.96 -0.26
C ILE A 60 2.64 8.19 1.03
N LYS A 61 2.01 7.80 2.14
CA LYS A 61 2.62 7.73 3.47
C LYS A 61 2.40 6.35 4.04
N ILE A 62 3.47 5.74 4.55
CA ILE A 62 3.44 4.38 5.10
C ILE A 62 3.96 4.44 6.53
N LEU A 63 3.15 3.95 7.46
CA LEU A 63 3.51 3.70 8.85
C LEU A 63 3.52 2.19 9.07
N VAL A 64 4.69 1.64 9.37
CA VAL A 64 4.87 0.22 9.66
C VAL A 64 5.24 0.07 11.12
N GLY A 65 4.47 -0.73 11.86
CA GLY A 65 4.85 -1.20 13.18
C GLY A 65 6.09 -2.09 13.06
N LEU A 66 7.12 -1.80 13.84
CA LEU A 66 8.24 -2.72 14.00
C LEU A 66 7.88 -3.68 15.13
N TYR A 67 7.83 -4.97 14.82
CA TYR A 67 7.73 -6.01 15.85
C TYR A 67 9.16 -6.36 16.26
N ASP A 68 9.64 -5.73 17.33
CA ASP A 68 10.91 -6.08 17.98
C ASP A 68 10.62 -7.19 18.99
N THR A 69 10.99 -8.43 18.69
CA THR A 69 11.06 -9.48 19.71
C THR A 69 12.27 -9.19 20.58
N LYS A 70 12.10 -8.36 21.61
CA LYS A 70 12.96 -8.45 22.79
C LYS A 70 12.39 -9.54 23.69
N ASP A 71 13.13 -10.65 23.72
CA ASP A 71 13.13 -11.77 24.68
C ASP A 71 11.78 -12.19 25.29
#